data_AF-A0A2N5Z5W7-F1
#
_entry.id   AF-A0A2N5Z5W7-F1
#
_cell.length_a   1.000
_cell.length_b   1.000
_cell.length_c   1.000
_cell.angle_alpha   90.00
_cell.angle_beta   90.00
_cell.angle_gamma   90.00
#
_symmetry.space_group_name_H-M   'P 1'
#
loop_
_entity.id
_entity.type
_entity.pdbx_description
1 polymer ?
#
loop_
_entity_poly.entity_id
_entity_poly.type
_entity_poly.pdbx_seq_one_letter_code
_entity_poly.pdbx_strand_id
1 'polypeptide(L)'
;MNKAMRVFILLTAITLIVTSGGIAQNLPAHLTDKEKALLPYYTPQQSRGITTPPASPIRNVAEWEEMDAVLIAIPYYEDFLTEVIRYTVDECLVYLYVDDSIEVNNMLIGAGVDVTNVRYLQEYVNSVWIRDYGANSVYTNDVDSLLLVDWIYNRPRPEDDASPAAFASVFDVPLYEITSPPTDLVHTGGNFMSDGFGTAFSEKIILDENAEVDQYNQTPKTEQDIDNIMNDFLGIDNYIKIENLPYDGIHHIDMHMKILDEETLLVGYYPDGISDGPYIEDNLNYILNNFNSVYGTPYEVVRIPMPPSQSGTWPDDNAYYRTYTNSLIINNSVLIPTYYEEYDTTALRIYKEAMPGYRVIGIDANEVIPASGTIHCTTHEVATKDPLLISHQRLRDQTAYLTEYTIDAKIMHRSGISNASIYYKNSYNGSYSAVGMSLSNPSENIWTGNIPGMNPGDSVYYYIEATSVSGKTQNRPMPAPEAYWAFKVLNSTSVTSNNLDNFKINVLYPHIESTTITSEIVCSKETNIKLDLYNAMGQHIQKIHNGKLPKGRALFYIKTNELSSGVYIIKGINNNNNQTAKFVIR
;
A
#
# COMPACT_ATOMS: atom_id res chain seq x y z
N MET A 1 -79.38 0.05 25.03
CA MET A 1 -78.35 0.22 26.08
C MET A 1 -77.51 -1.05 26.13
N ASN A 2 -76.21 -0.94 25.80
CA ASN A 2 -75.09 -1.85 26.12
C ASN A 2 -75.17 -3.32 25.67
N LYS A 3 -74.10 -4.05 25.33
CA LYS A 3 -72.70 -3.87 24.90
C LYS A 3 -72.20 -5.33 24.70
N ALA A 4 -71.22 -5.55 23.81
CA ALA A 4 -70.37 -6.75 23.59
C ALA A 4 -70.54 -7.29 22.15
N MET A 5 -69.90 -6.71 21.13
CA MET A 5 -68.46 -6.65 20.84
C MET A 5 -67.88 -8.04 20.49
N ARG A 6 -68.04 -8.43 19.22
CA ARG A 6 -67.19 -9.40 18.53
C ARG A 6 -65.93 -8.66 18.07
N VAL A 7 -64.78 -9.07 18.56
CA VAL A 7 -63.48 -8.63 18.05
C VAL A 7 -63.03 -9.68 17.03
N PHE A 8 -63.07 -9.31 15.76
CA PHE A 8 -62.35 -10.00 14.69
C PHE A 8 -61.09 -9.17 14.45
N ILE A 9 -59.92 -9.71 14.83
CA ILE A 9 -58.63 -9.10 14.48
C ILE A 9 -58.32 -9.52 13.05
N LEU A 10 -58.49 -8.60 12.10
CA LEU A 10 -57.91 -8.72 10.77
C LEU A 10 -56.45 -8.26 10.89
N LEU A 11 -55.52 -9.21 10.88
CA LEU A 11 -54.09 -8.93 10.69
C LEU A 11 -53.87 -8.64 9.21
N THR A 12 -54.06 -7.39 8.80
CA THR A 12 -53.50 -6.87 7.55
C THR A 12 -52.02 -6.64 7.75
N ALA A 13 -51.20 -7.58 7.29
CA ALA A 13 -49.78 -7.35 7.06
C ALA A 13 -49.67 -6.30 5.95
N ILE A 14 -49.31 -5.07 6.32
CA ILE A 14 -48.88 -4.05 5.36
C ILE A 14 -47.43 -4.36 5.07
N THR A 15 -47.18 -5.10 3.99
CA THR A 15 -45.87 -5.17 3.37
C THR A 15 -45.64 -3.82 2.71
N LEU A 16 -44.97 -2.90 3.41
CA LEU A 16 -44.42 -1.70 2.79
C LEU A 16 -43.24 -2.16 1.92
N ILE A 17 -43.52 -2.45 0.65
CA ILE A 17 -42.48 -2.48 -0.37
C ILE A 17 -42.15 -1.01 -0.63
N VAL A 18 -41.16 -0.49 0.10
CA VAL A 18 -40.48 0.75 -0.28
C VAL A 18 -39.56 0.37 -1.42
N THR A 19 -40.01 0.53 -2.66
CA THR A 19 -39.09 0.69 -3.77
C THR A 19 -38.46 2.07 -3.62
N SER A 20 -37.40 2.19 -2.82
CA SER A 20 -36.54 3.35 -2.85
C SER A 20 -35.72 3.25 -4.13
N GLY A 21 -36.12 3.97 -5.18
CA GLY A 21 -35.10 4.41 -6.13
C GLY A 21 -34.14 5.29 -5.33
N GLY A 22 -32.93 4.81 -5.10
CA GLY A 22 -31.87 5.61 -4.49
C GLY A 22 -31.65 6.86 -5.33
N ILE A 23 -31.54 8.02 -4.69
CA ILE A 23 -31.06 9.26 -5.32
C ILE A 23 -29.67 9.51 -4.77
N ALA A 24 -28.72 9.81 -5.67
CA ALA A 24 -27.32 9.99 -5.33
C ALA A 24 -27.23 11.08 -4.26
N GLN A 25 -26.33 10.91 -3.29
CA GLN A 25 -26.17 11.84 -2.19
C GLN A 25 -24.70 12.24 -2.13
N ASN A 26 -24.43 13.54 -1.91
CA ASN A 26 -23.08 14.01 -1.68
C ASN A 26 -22.65 13.57 -0.27
N LEU A 27 -22.28 12.30 -0.15
CA LEU A 27 -21.91 11.64 1.09
C LEU A 27 -20.39 11.74 1.28
N PRO A 28 -19.93 12.08 2.50
CA PRO A 28 -18.51 12.05 2.80
C PRO A 28 -17.98 10.62 2.84
N ALA A 29 -16.65 10.46 2.83
CA ALA A 29 -16.03 9.14 2.98
C ALA A 29 -16.32 8.52 4.37
N HIS A 30 -16.46 9.35 5.40
CA HIS A 30 -16.85 8.92 6.75
C HIS A 30 -18.35 8.63 6.89
N LEU A 31 -18.72 7.88 7.92
CA LEU A 31 -20.11 7.68 8.33
C LEU A 31 -20.73 8.97 8.87
N THR A 32 -21.82 9.42 8.27
CA THR A 32 -22.67 10.48 8.84
C THR A 32 -23.42 10.00 10.08
N ASP A 33 -23.87 10.91 10.95
CA ASP A 33 -24.67 10.55 12.14
C ASP A 33 -25.95 9.77 11.78
N LYS A 34 -26.53 10.07 10.62
CA LYS A 34 -27.69 9.35 10.07
C LYS A 34 -27.31 7.91 9.70
N GLU A 35 -26.18 7.71 9.02
CA GLU A 35 -25.69 6.38 8.65
C GLU A 35 -25.33 5.55 9.88
N LYS A 36 -24.66 6.13 10.88
CA LYS A 36 -24.36 5.46 12.17
C LYS A 36 -25.63 4.94 12.85
N ALA A 37 -26.73 5.69 12.78
CA ALA A 37 -28.01 5.26 13.35
C ALA A 37 -28.70 4.14 12.54
N LEU A 38 -28.32 3.95 11.27
CA LEU A 38 -28.85 2.92 10.39
C LEU A 38 -28.06 1.61 10.47
N LEU A 39 -26.78 1.66 10.81
CA LEU A 39 -25.86 0.51 10.84
C LEU A 39 -26.43 -0.75 11.52
N PRO A 40 -27.00 -0.69 12.75
CA PRO A 40 -27.54 -1.88 13.41
C PRO A 40 -28.73 -2.54 12.70
N TYR A 41 -29.30 -1.86 11.71
CA TYR A 41 -30.44 -2.31 10.91
C TYR A 41 -30.08 -2.54 9.45
N TYR A 42 -28.85 -2.20 9.04
CA TYR A 42 -28.38 -2.43 7.69
C TYR A 42 -28.23 -3.93 7.47
N THR A 43 -28.78 -4.41 6.36
CA THR A 43 -28.57 -5.78 5.91
C THR A 43 -27.91 -5.67 4.55
N PRO A 44 -26.65 -6.13 4.41
CA PRO A 44 -25.97 -6.18 3.12
C PRO A 44 -26.84 -6.90 2.09
N GLN A 45 -26.72 -6.50 0.82
CA GLN A 45 -27.48 -7.17 -0.23
C GLN A 45 -27.16 -8.67 -0.28
N GLN A 46 -28.12 -9.49 -0.74
CA GLN A 46 -27.88 -10.93 -0.89
C GLN A 46 -26.76 -11.20 -1.89
N SER A 47 -26.03 -12.30 -1.70
CA SER A 47 -24.91 -12.71 -2.56
C SER A 47 -25.25 -12.67 -4.06
N ARG A 48 -24.34 -12.09 -4.84
CA ARG A 48 -24.40 -11.89 -6.30
C ARG A 48 -23.29 -12.64 -7.04
N GLY A 49 -22.38 -13.29 -6.31
CA GLY A 49 -21.19 -13.98 -6.82
C GLY A 49 -20.94 -15.32 -6.11
N ILE A 50 -19.69 -15.79 -6.20
CA ILE A 50 -19.24 -17.06 -5.63
C ILE A 50 -18.76 -16.82 -4.19
N THR A 51 -19.45 -17.42 -3.22
CA THR A 51 -19.18 -17.18 -1.78
C THR A 51 -18.25 -18.20 -1.14
N THR A 52 -17.80 -19.21 -1.90
CA THR A 52 -16.77 -20.14 -1.47
C THR A 52 -15.41 -19.67 -1.95
N PRO A 53 -14.34 -19.75 -1.14
CA PRO A 53 -12.99 -19.40 -1.56
C PRO A 53 -12.58 -20.05 -2.88
N PRO A 54 -11.77 -19.38 -3.72
CA PRO A 54 -11.16 -19.99 -4.88
C PRO A 54 -10.41 -21.28 -4.51
N ALA A 55 -10.59 -22.35 -5.29
CA ALA A 55 -9.97 -23.65 -5.01
C ALA A 55 -8.49 -23.72 -5.45
N SER A 56 -8.05 -22.80 -6.31
CA SER A 56 -6.66 -22.68 -6.75
C SER A 56 -5.90 -21.73 -5.83
N PRO A 57 -4.56 -21.87 -5.70
CA PRO A 57 -3.73 -20.82 -5.11
C PRO A 57 -4.03 -19.48 -5.78
N ILE A 58 -4.09 -18.43 -4.97
CA ILE A 58 -4.43 -17.08 -5.39
C ILE A 58 -3.38 -16.08 -4.95
N ARG A 59 -3.31 -14.97 -5.67
CA ARG A 59 -2.41 -13.85 -5.40
C ARG A 59 -3.15 -12.54 -5.64
N ASN A 60 -3.27 -11.69 -4.62
CA ASN A 60 -3.74 -10.32 -4.80
C ASN A 60 -2.77 -9.54 -5.69
N VAL A 61 -3.30 -8.59 -6.45
CA VAL A 61 -2.52 -7.77 -7.38
C VAL A 61 -2.11 -6.46 -6.71
N ALA A 62 -0.84 -6.07 -6.85
CA ALA A 62 -0.39 -4.77 -6.38
C ALA A 62 -0.81 -3.65 -7.35
N GLU A 63 -1.04 -2.45 -6.84
CA GLU A 63 -1.51 -1.31 -7.64
C GLU A 63 -0.54 -0.89 -8.75
N TRP A 64 0.77 -1.12 -8.56
CA TRP A 64 1.78 -0.81 -9.58
C TRP A 64 1.94 -1.90 -10.65
N GLU A 65 1.18 -2.99 -10.59
CA GLU A 65 1.16 -3.98 -11.67
C GLU A 65 0.34 -3.48 -12.87
N GLU A 66 0.42 -4.22 -13.97
CA GLU A 66 -0.27 -3.87 -15.21
C GLU A 66 -1.79 -3.94 -15.05
N MET A 67 -2.48 -2.87 -15.47
CA MET A 67 -3.93 -2.74 -15.38
C MET A 67 -4.58 -2.49 -16.74
N ASP A 68 -5.70 -3.18 -16.98
CA ASP A 68 -6.53 -3.01 -18.18
C ASP A 68 -7.58 -1.90 -18.01
N ALA A 69 -7.96 -1.59 -16.77
CA ALA A 69 -9.00 -0.62 -16.50
C ALA A 69 -8.89 0.11 -15.14
N VAL A 70 -9.55 1.26 -15.05
CA VAL A 70 -9.85 1.96 -13.79
C VAL A 70 -11.35 2.24 -13.72
N LEU A 71 -11.91 2.08 -12.53
CA LEU A 71 -13.30 2.37 -12.19
C LEU A 71 -13.41 3.76 -11.56
N ILE A 72 -14.41 4.54 -11.98
CA ILE A 72 -14.73 5.85 -11.41
C ILE A 72 -16.26 6.00 -11.32
N ALA A 73 -16.74 6.49 -10.18
CA ALA A 73 -18.15 6.84 -10.00
C ALA A 73 -18.34 8.35 -10.09
N ILE A 74 -19.32 8.82 -10.88
CA ILE A 74 -19.57 10.27 -11.08
C ILE A 74 -20.99 10.71 -10.63
N PRO A 75 -21.35 10.57 -9.34
CA PRO A 75 -22.51 11.27 -8.81
C PRO A 75 -22.25 12.73 -8.42
N TYR A 76 -20.99 13.12 -8.17
CA TYR A 76 -20.57 14.47 -7.70
C TYR A 76 -19.11 14.77 -8.08
N TYR A 77 -18.67 16.01 -7.84
CA TYR A 77 -17.28 16.49 -8.06
C TYR A 77 -16.85 16.38 -9.53
N GLU A 78 -17.74 16.74 -10.46
CA GLU A 78 -17.52 16.49 -11.88
C GLU A 78 -16.25 17.15 -12.43
N ASP A 79 -15.90 18.36 -11.96
CA ASP A 79 -14.70 19.08 -12.40
C ASP A 79 -13.43 18.31 -11.99
N PHE A 80 -13.33 17.91 -10.71
CA PHE A 80 -12.23 17.09 -10.20
C PHE A 80 -12.12 15.75 -10.94
N LEU A 81 -13.23 15.01 -11.04
CA LEU A 81 -13.25 13.69 -11.68
C LEU A 81 -12.97 13.78 -13.18
N THR A 82 -13.39 14.85 -13.86
CA THR A 82 -13.04 15.10 -15.27
C THR A 82 -11.54 15.16 -15.48
N GLU A 83 -10.80 15.83 -14.57
CA GLU A 83 -9.34 15.88 -14.65
C GLU A 83 -8.69 14.54 -14.30
N VAL A 84 -9.22 13.78 -13.35
CA VAL A 84 -8.77 12.40 -13.11
C VAL A 84 -8.92 11.56 -14.39
N ILE A 85 -10.12 11.54 -14.97
CA ILE A 85 -10.44 10.80 -16.20
C ILE A 85 -9.53 11.22 -17.34
N ARG A 86 -9.28 12.53 -17.51
CA ARG A 86 -8.44 13.09 -18.59
C ARG A 86 -7.09 12.40 -18.69
N TYR A 87 -6.47 12.07 -17.57
CA TYR A 87 -5.15 11.45 -17.57
C TYR A 87 -5.21 9.93 -17.47
N THR A 88 -6.24 9.36 -16.86
CA THR A 88 -6.45 7.92 -16.78
C THR A 88 -6.70 7.29 -18.15
N VAL A 89 -7.44 7.97 -19.05
CA VAL A 89 -7.76 7.45 -20.39
C VAL A 89 -6.55 7.25 -21.30
N ASP A 90 -5.42 7.90 -21.00
CA ASP A 90 -4.16 7.72 -21.74
C ASP A 90 -3.49 6.37 -21.44
N GLU A 91 -3.82 5.77 -20.30
CA GLU A 91 -3.10 4.61 -19.77
C GLU A 91 -3.90 3.31 -19.89
N CYS A 92 -5.22 3.34 -19.75
CA CYS A 92 -6.08 2.16 -19.84
C CYS A 92 -7.55 2.52 -20.14
N LEU A 93 -8.45 1.52 -20.10
CA LEU A 93 -9.89 1.75 -20.18
C LEU A 93 -10.42 2.41 -18.90
N VAL A 94 -11.39 3.31 -19.01
CA VAL A 94 -12.04 3.93 -17.87
C VAL A 94 -13.52 3.55 -17.85
N TYR A 95 -13.94 2.80 -16.83
CA TYR A 95 -15.34 2.44 -16.64
C TYR A 95 -16.00 3.42 -15.66
N LEU A 96 -17.01 4.13 -16.15
CA LEU A 96 -17.71 5.17 -15.43
C LEU A 96 -19.08 4.68 -14.96
N TYR A 97 -19.29 4.66 -13.65
CA TYR A 97 -20.62 4.51 -13.05
C TYR A 97 -21.35 5.85 -13.12
N VAL A 98 -22.46 5.87 -13.86
CA VAL A 98 -23.18 7.11 -14.20
C VAL A 98 -24.69 6.86 -14.25
N ASP A 99 -25.47 7.87 -13.82
CA ASP A 99 -26.92 7.86 -13.98
C ASP A 99 -27.32 8.11 -15.46
N ASP A 100 -26.71 9.12 -16.09
CA ASP A 100 -26.93 9.47 -17.51
C ASP A 100 -25.60 9.49 -18.28
N SER A 101 -25.39 8.46 -19.09
CA SER A 101 -24.18 8.33 -19.93
C SER A 101 -24.10 9.39 -21.03
N ILE A 102 -25.23 9.92 -21.52
CA ILE A 102 -25.24 10.95 -22.56
C ILE A 102 -24.79 12.29 -21.97
N GLU A 103 -25.28 12.62 -20.78
CA GLU A 103 -24.89 13.82 -20.06
C GLU A 103 -23.39 13.84 -19.76
N VAL A 104 -22.88 12.79 -19.11
CA VAL A 104 -21.46 12.67 -18.76
C VAL A 104 -20.59 12.64 -20.01
N ASN A 105 -20.99 11.94 -21.07
CA ASN A 105 -20.22 11.93 -22.32
C ASN A 105 -20.09 13.32 -22.95
N ASN A 106 -21.18 14.11 -22.95
CA ASN A 106 -21.16 15.47 -23.47
C ASN A 106 -20.31 16.40 -22.60
N MET A 107 -20.34 16.22 -21.27
CA MET A 107 -19.49 16.94 -20.33
C MET A 107 -17.99 16.68 -20.61
N LEU A 108 -17.60 15.41 -20.72
CA LEU A 108 -16.21 15.02 -21.00
C LEU A 108 -15.72 15.55 -22.36
N ILE A 109 -16.53 15.42 -23.42
CA ILE A 109 -16.21 15.99 -24.75
C ILE A 109 -16.11 17.52 -24.67
N GLY A 110 -17.02 18.17 -23.96
CA GLY A 110 -17.01 19.62 -23.74
C GLY A 110 -15.75 20.11 -23.02
N ALA A 111 -15.22 19.30 -22.10
CA ALA A 111 -13.95 19.51 -21.41
C ALA A 111 -12.72 19.06 -22.23
N GLY A 112 -12.90 18.54 -23.45
CA GLY A 112 -11.81 18.12 -24.32
C GLY A 112 -11.11 16.83 -23.89
N VAL A 113 -11.79 15.95 -23.15
CA VAL A 113 -11.29 14.61 -22.79
C VAL A 113 -11.45 13.67 -24.00
N ASP A 114 -10.44 12.85 -24.28
CA ASP A 114 -10.56 11.77 -25.27
C ASP A 114 -11.35 10.60 -24.68
N VAL A 115 -12.62 10.48 -25.11
CA VAL A 115 -13.54 9.44 -24.61
C VAL A 115 -13.38 8.08 -25.31
N THR A 116 -12.38 7.89 -26.18
CA THR A 116 -12.15 6.63 -26.91
C THR A 116 -12.01 5.42 -25.97
N ASN A 117 -11.34 5.62 -24.84
CA ASN A 117 -11.12 4.60 -23.83
C ASN A 117 -12.17 4.61 -22.70
N VAL A 118 -13.22 5.42 -22.81
CA VAL A 118 -14.29 5.48 -21.81
C VAL A 118 -15.36 4.44 -22.10
N ARG A 119 -15.84 3.76 -21.06
CA ARG A 119 -16.98 2.83 -21.05
C ARG A 119 -17.94 3.28 -19.96
N TYR A 120 -19.24 3.20 -20.23
CA TYR A 120 -20.27 3.64 -19.30
C TYR A 120 -21.01 2.44 -18.71
N LEU A 121 -21.15 2.43 -17.39
CA LEU A 121 -21.98 1.54 -16.60
C LEU A 121 -23.17 2.37 -16.12
N GLN A 122 -24.37 2.12 -16.66
CA GLN A 122 -25.60 2.79 -16.25
C GLN A 122 -26.16 2.16 -14.98
N GLU A 123 -25.38 2.28 -13.92
CA GLU A 123 -25.67 1.73 -12.60
C GLU A 123 -25.68 2.88 -11.61
N TYR A 124 -26.67 2.85 -10.74
CA TYR A 124 -26.83 3.84 -9.71
C TYR A 124 -25.87 3.51 -8.55
N VAL A 125 -25.19 4.52 -8.01
CA VAL A 125 -24.29 4.42 -6.85
C VAL A 125 -24.66 5.48 -5.82
N ASN A 126 -24.42 5.19 -4.53
CA ASN A 126 -24.69 6.14 -3.46
C ASN A 126 -23.60 7.21 -3.33
N SER A 127 -22.35 6.90 -3.68
CA SER A 127 -21.20 7.81 -3.47
C SER A 127 -20.08 7.66 -4.50
N VAL A 128 -19.14 8.62 -4.51
CA VAL A 128 -17.97 8.66 -5.41
C VAL A 128 -16.84 7.70 -4.99
N TRP A 129 -16.93 7.07 -3.81
CA TRP A 129 -15.82 6.40 -3.14
C TRP A 129 -15.57 4.97 -3.64
N ILE A 130 -15.48 4.78 -4.96
CA ILE A 130 -15.35 3.48 -5.64
C ILE A 130 -14.14 2.66 -5.17
N ARG A 131 -13.11 3.29 -4.59
CA ARG A 131 -12.01 2.59 -3.90
C ARG A 131 -12.51 1.65 -2.83
N ASP A 132 -13.50 2.10 -2.07
CA ASP A 132 -13.88 1.46 -0.83
C ASP A 132 -14.74 0.21 -1.08
N TYR A 133 -15.59 0.30 -2.10
CA TYR A 133 -16.61 -0.69 -2.44
C TYR A 133 -16.36 -1.42 -3.75
N GLY A 134 -15.31 -1.07 -4.51
CA GLY A 134 -14.88 -1.80 -5.69
C GLY A 134 -14.31 -3.18 -5.35
N ALA A 135 -14.49 -4.16 -6.24
CA ALA A 135 -13.92 -5.49 -6.04
C ALA A 135 -12.44 -5.57 -6.43
N ASN A 136 -11.67 -6.21 -5.58
CA ASN A 136 -10.22 -6.33 -5.69
C ASN A 136 -9.82 -7.35 -6.76
N SER A 137 -8.76 -7.04 -7.50
CA SER A 137 -8.19 -7.95 -8.48
C SER A 137 -7.35 -9.06 -7.81
N VAL A 138 -7.58 -10.31 -8.21
CA VAL A 138 -6.84 -11.48 -7.75
C VAL A 138 -6.52 -12.39 -8.92
N TYR A 139 -5.32 -12.93 -9.00
CA TYR A 139 -4.98 -13.98 -9.98
C TYR A 139 -4.99 -15.36 -9.35
N THR A 140 -5.47 -16.36 -10.10
CA THR A 140 -5.15 -17.75 -9.83
C THR A 140 -3.72 -18.06 -10.27
N ASN A 141 -3.04 -18.93 -9.51
CA ASN A 141 -1.70 -19.45 -9.84
C ASN A 141 -0.69 -18.35 -10.25
N ASP A 142 -0.62 -17.26 -9.47
CA ASP A 142 0.18 -16.03 -9.67
C ASP A 142 -0.15 -15.17 -10.90
N VAL A 143 -0.33 -15.78 -12.09
CA VAL A 143 -0.46 -15.11 -13.40
C VAL A 143 -1.40 -15.84 -14.37
N ASP A 144 -2.26 -16.72 -13.86
CA ASP A 144 -3.23 -17.41 -14.69
C ASP A 144 -4.50 -16.57 -14.82
N SER A 145 -5.62 -16.92 -14.19
CA SER A 145 -6.91 -16.27 -14.46
C SER A 145 -7.17 -15.10 -13.51
N LEU A 146 -7.62 -13.96 -14.05
CA LEU A 146 -8.11 -12.84 -13.24
C LEU A 146 -9.46 -13.19 -12.62
N LEU A 147 -9.63 -12.84 -11.35
CA LEU A 147 -10.84 -12.91 -10.54
C LEU A 147 -11.06 -11.53 -9.89
N LEU A 148 -12.31 -11.22 -9.56
CA LEU A 148 -12.67 -10.09 -8.71
C LEU A 148 -13.16 -10.61 -7.36
N VAL A 149 -12.77 -9.94 -6.28
CA VAL A 149 -13.14 -10.31 -4.91
C VAL A 149 -13.75 -9.12 -4.18
N ASP A 150 -15.03 -9.26 -3.84
CA ASP A 150 -15.87 -8.27 -3.16
C ASP A 150 -16.08 -8.65 -1.68
N TRP A 151 -16.33 -7.66 -0.83
CA TRP A 151 -16.62 -7.80 0.60
C TRP A 151 -17.85 -6.98 0.96
N ILE A 152 -18.31 -7.04 2.22
CA ILE A 152 -19.37 -6.15 2.69
C ILE A 152 -18.79 -4.76 2.87
N TYR A 153 -19.32 -3.75 2.16
CA TYR A 153 -18.88 -2.37 2.35
C TYR A 153 -19.27 -1.87 3.75
N ASN A 154 -18.32 -1.26 4.46
CA ASN A 154 -18.49 -0.70 5.81
C ASN A 154 -19.31 0.62 5.87
N ARG A 155 -20.22 0.84 4.92
CA ARG A 155 -21.21 1.92 4.95
C ARG A 155 -22.59 1.36 4.62
N PRO A 156 -23.68 1.90 5.18
CA PRO A 156 -25.04 1.46 4.85
C PRO A 156 -25.50 2.06 3.50
N ARG A 157 -24.74 1.79 2.45
CA ARG A 157 -24.84 2.32 1.08
C ARG A 157 -25.06 1.14 0.13
N PRO A 158 -26.31 0.64 0.00
CA PRO A 158 -26.60 -0.65 -0.63
C PRO A 158 -26.33 -0.70 -2.14
N GLU A 159 -26.23 0.44 -2.80
CA GLU A 159 -26.01 0.52 -4.26
C GLU A 159 -24.51 0.60 -4.56
N ASP A 160 -23.73 1.29 -3.70
CA ASP A 160 -22.26 1.19 -3.69
C ASP A 160 -21.85 -0.27 -3.46
N ASP A 161 -22.37 -0.87 -2.38
CA ASP A 161 -22.14 -2.25 -1.97
C ASP A 161 -22.63 -3.26 -3.01
N ALA A 162 -23.39 -2.87 -4.05
CA ALA A 162 -23.86 -3.76 -5.13
C ALA A 162 -23.20 -3.57 -6.49
N SER A 163 -22.49 -2.46 -6.66
CA SER A 163 -21.85 -2.10 -7.91
C SER A 163 -20.83 -3.14 -8.44
N PRO A 164 -20.07 -3.92 -7.62
CA PRO A 164 -19.07 -4.83 -8.17
C PRO A 164 -19.62 -5.91 -9.08
N ALA A 165 -20.84 -6.38 -8.84
CA ALA A 165 -21.49 -7.39 -9.68
C ALA A 165 -21.76 -6.89 -11.10
N ALA A 166 -22.13 -5.61 -11.25
CA ALA A 166 -22.37 -5.02 -12.55
C ALA A 166 -21.07 -4.91 -13.36
N PHE A 167 -19.98 -4.45 -12.75
CA PHE A 167 -18.69 -4.39 -13.42
C PHE A 167 -18.15 -5.78 -13.75
N ALA A 168 -18.19 -6.74 -12.83
CA ALA A 168 -17.74 -8.11 -13.09
C ALA A 168 -18.45 -8.75 -14.30
N SER A 169 -19.76 -8.49 -14.44
CA SER A 169 -20.54 -8.97 -15.59
C SER A 169 -20.12 -8.32 -16.91
N VAL A 170 -19.86 -7.02 -16.93
CA VAL A 170 -19.49 -6.29 -18.16
C VAL A 170 -18.03 -6.55 -18.53
N PHE A 171 -17.17 -6.61 -17.53
CA PHE A 171 -15.76 -6.92 -17.71
C PHE A 171 -15.52 -8.41 -17.96
N ASP A 172 -16.53 -9.29 -17.83
CA ASP A 172 -16.45 -10.73 -18.07
C ASP A 172 -15.31 -11.39 -17.27
N VAL A 173 -15.42 -11.27 -15.94
CA VAL A 173 -14.51 -11.85 -14.94
C VAL A 173 -15.33 -12.46 -13.81
N PRO A 174 -14.98 -13.65 -13.28
CA PRO A 174 -15.70 -14.22 -12.14
C PRO A 174 -15.63 -13.34 -10.91
N LEU A 175 -16.77 -13.12 -10.25
CA LEU A 175 -16.88 -12.43 -8.98
C LEU A 175 -16.95 -13.44 -7.83
N TYR A 176 -16.05 -13.29 -6.87
CA TYR A 176 -16.09 -13.93 -5.57
C TYR A 176 -16.51 -12.92 -4.52
N GLU A 177 -17.22 -13.38 -3.49
CA GLU A 177 -17.79 -12.52 -2.46
C GLU A 177 -17.51 -13.05 -1.06
N ILE A 178 -17.06 -12.15 -0.20
CA ILE A 178 -16.85 -12.37 1.23
C ILE A 178 -18.07 -11.83 1.99
N THR A 179 -19.27 -12.25 1.57
CA THR A 179 -20.57 -11.69 2.06
C THR A 179 -21.46 -12.72 2.77
N SER A 180 -21.07 -14.00 2.79
CA SER A 180 -21.86 -15.07 3.40
C SER A 180 -21.20 -15.64 4.66
N PRO A 181 -21.95 -15.92 5.74
CA PRO A 181 -21.42 -16.60 6.91
C PRO A 181 -20.77 -17.95 6.57
N PRO A 182 -19.65 -18.33 7.21
CA PRO A 182 -18.99 -17.62 8.32
C PRO A 182 -17.94 -16.60 7.86
N THR A 183 -17.75 -16.38 6.55
CA THR A 183 -16.66 -15.56 6.01
C THR A 183 -17.04 -14.10 5.79
N ASP A 184 -18.33 -13.75 5.75
CA ASP A 184 -18.92 -12.40 5.69
C ASP A 184 -18.12 -11.26 6.36
N LEU A 185 -17.19 -10.66 5.63
CA LEU A 185 -16.22 -9.69 6.16
C LEU A 185 -16.66 -8.28 5.79
N VAL A 186 -16.70 -7.39 6.78
CA VAL A 186 -16.89 -5.96 6.57
C VAL A 186 -15.54 -5.32 6.34
N HIS A 187 -15.38 -4.59 5.25
CA HIS A 187 -14.13 -3.89 4.95
C HIS A 187 -14.34 -2.70 4.02
N THR A 188 -13.23 -2.07 3.65
CA THR A 188 -13.15 -0.89 2.78
C THR A 188 -11.79 -0.86 2.11
N GLY A 189 -11.75 -0.67 0.79
CA GLY A 189 -10.51 -0.71 0.01
C GLY A 189 -9.54 0.43 0.31
N GLY A 190 -10.02 1.58 0.80
CA GLY A 190 -9.11 2.66 1.24
C GLY A 190 -8.30 2.28 2.49
N ASN A 191 -8.77 1.30 3.26
CA ASN A 191 -8.04 0.71 4.38
C ASN A 191 -7.39 -0.65 4.02
N PHE A 192 -7.03 -0.88 2.76
CA PHE A 192 -6.34 -2.09 2.32
C PHE A 192 -5.29 -1.77 1.25
N MET A 193 -4.05 -2.24 1.43
CA MET A 193 -3.01 -2.18 0.40
C MET A 193 -2.18 -3.45 0.42
N SER A 194 -2.02 -4.11 -0.73
CA SER A 194 -1.17 -5.30 -0.87
C SER A 194 0.14 -4.99 -1.59
N ASP A 195 1.19 -5.73 -1.22
CA ASP A 195 2.45 -5.74 -1.96
C ASP A 195 2.43 -6.63 -3.23
N GLY A 196 1.33 -7.38 -3.45
CA GLY A 196 1.19 -8.32 -4.56
C GLY A 196 1.93 -9.66 -4.35
N PHE A 197 2.59 -9.85 -3.20
CA PHE A 197 3.40 -11.01 -2.83
C PHE A 197 2.99 -11.61 -1.48
N GLY A 198 1.72 -11.44 -1.11
CA GLY A 198 1.12 -12.06 0.07
C GLY A 198 1.24 -11.22 1.35
N THR A 199 1.78 -10.00 1.29
CA THR A 199 1.67 -9.04 2.40
C THR A 199 0.60 -8.00 2.10
N ALA A 200 -0.17 -7.60 3.11
CA ALA A 200 -1.04 -6.44 3.03
C ALA A 200 -1.02 -5.62 4.31
N PHE A 201 -1.48 -4.38 4.22
CA PHE A 201 -1.50 -3.39 5.29
C PHE A 201 -2.89 -2.80 5.45
N SER A 202 -3.28 -2.55 6.71
CA SER A 202 -4.46 -1.79 7.08
C SER A 202 -4.30 -1.15 8.46
N GLU A 203 -5.11 -0.14 8.76
CA GLU A 203 -5.38 0.26 10.13
C GLU A 203 -6.32 -0.74 10.82
N LYS A 204 -6.23 -0.83 12.15
CA LYS A 204 -6.96 -1.76 13.02
C LYS A 204 -8.49 -1.59 13.05
N ILE A 205 -9.06 -0.57 12.40
CA ILE A 205 -10.52 -0.39 12.33
C ILE A 205 -11.25 -1.64 11.79
N ILE A 206 -10.59 -2.43 10.93
CA ILE A 206 -11.11 -3.73 10.47
C ILE A 206 -11.43 -4.69 11.63
N LEU A 207 -10.67 -4.64 12.73
CA LEU A 207 -10.91 -5.49 13.90
C LEU A 207 -12.20 -5.05 14.61
N ASP A 208 -12.37 -3.75 14.82
CA ASP A 208 -13.53 -3.19 15.51
C ASP A 208 -14.83 -3.39 14.71
N GLU A 209 -14.76 -3.24 13.38
CA GLU A 209 -15.89 -3.40 12.46
C GLU A 209 -16.34 -4.85 12.28
N ASN A 210 -15.55 -5.82 12.74
CA ASN A 210 -15.86 -7.25 12.61
C ASN A 210 -15.96 -7.99 13.96
N ALA A 211 -15.77 -7.29 15.09
CA ALA A 211 -15.77 -7.92 16.42
C ALA A 211 -17.18 -8.32 16.91
N GLU A 212 -18.23 -7.58 16.54
CA GLU A 212 -19.59 -7.73 17.09
C GLU A 212 -20.67 -7.70 15.98
N VAL A 213 -21.76 -8.45 16.18
CA VAL A 213 -22.86 -8.60 15.19
C VAL A 213 -23.64 -7.30 14.96
N ASP A 214 -23.76 -6.47 15.99
CA ASP A 214 -24.72 -5.36 16.06
C ASP A 214 -24.31 -4.13 15.24
N GLN A 215 -23.18 -4.18 14.54
CA GLN A 215 -22.70 -3.08 13.70
C GLN A 215 -23.12 -3.21 12.23
N TYR A 216 -22.94 -4.39 11.60
CA TYR A 216 -23.19 -4.59 10.17
C TYR A 216 -23.98 -5.88 9.85
N ASN A 217 -24.53 -6.54 10.88
CA ASN A 217 -25.28 -7.80 10.76
C ASN A 217 -24.44 -8.94 10.12
N GLN A 218 -23.14 -8.91 10.37
CA GLN A 218 -22.11 -9.86 9.99
C GLN A 218 -21.79 -10.84 11.14
N THR A 219 -21.16 -11.97 10.83
CA THR A 219 -20.69 -12.94 11.82
C THR A 219 -19.46 -12.38 12.56
N PRO A 220 -19.40 -12.44 13.90
CA PRO A 220 -18.24 -11.95 14.66
C PRO A 220 -16.97 -12.70 14.29
N LYS A 221 -15.87 -11.97 14.18
CA LYS A 221 -14.56 -12.51 13.79
C LYS A 221 -13.50 -12.12 14.81
N THR A 222 -12.64 -13.08 15.12
CA THR A 222 -11.35 -12.78 15.75
C THR A 222 -10.37 -12.25 14.71
N GLU A 223 -9.27 -11.63 15.15
CA GLU A 223 -8.19 -11.24 14.23
C GLU A 223 -7.68 -12.43 13.41
N GLN A 224 -7.58 -13.63 14.00
CA GLN A 224 -7.18 -14.83 13.28
C GLN A 224 -8.21 -15.26 12.22
N ASP A 225 -9.51 -15.07 12.47
CA ASP A 225 -10.53 -15.36 11.47
C ASP A 225 -10.42 -14.40 10.29
N ILE A 226 -10.17 -13.11 10.54
CA ILE A 226 -9.90 -12.10 9.52
C ILE A 226 -8.67 -12.50 8.69
N ASP A 227 -7.56 -12.87 9.35
CA ASP A 227 -6.35 -13.31 8.65
C ASP A 227 -6.59 -14.52 7.75
N ASN A 228 -7.34 -15.51 8.24
CA ASN A 228 -7.69 -16.69 7.45
C ASN A 228 -8.57 -16.33 6.24
N ILE A 229 -9.55 -15.44 6.42
CA ILE A 229 -10.44 -15.00 5.32
C ILE A 229 -9.64 -14.23 4.26
N MET A 230 -8.76 -13.31 4.67
CA MET A 230 -7.91 -12.56 3.76
C MET A 230 -6.92 -13.48 3.02
N ASN A 231 -6.44 -14.55 3.66
CA ASN A 231 -5.66 -15.57 2.99
C ASN A 231 -6.48 -16.35 1.96
N ASP A 232 -7.64 -16.87 2.38
CA ASP A 232 -8.49 -17.75 1.58
C ASP A 232 -9.05 -17.06 0.32
N PHE A 233 -9.36 -15.77 0.39
CA PHE A 233 -9.98 -15.02 -0.70
C PHE A 233 -9.05 -14.07 -1.45
N LEU A 234 -7.98 -13.57 -0.82
CA LEU A 234 -7.07 -12.60 -1.44
C LEU A 234 -5.61 -13.12 -1.51
N GLY A 235 -5.27 -14.26 -0.91
CA GLY A 235 -3.90 -14.78 -0.91
C GLY A 235 -2.94 -13.96 -0.05
N ILE A 236 -3.46 -13.33 1.01
CA ILE A 236 -2.65 -12.56 1.97
C ILE A 236 -2.16 -13.48 3.09
N ASP A 237 -0.86 -13.78 3.10
CA ASP A 237 -0.19 -14.59 4.12
C ASP A 237 0.21 -13.78 5.36
N ASN A 238 0.54 -12.50 5.16
CA ASN A 238 1.00 -11.60 6.22
C ASN A 238 0.17 -10.31 6.22
N TYR A 239 -0.89 -10.29 7.02
CA TYR A 239 -1.78 -9.12 7.10
C TYR A 239 -1.41 -8.20 8.26
N ILE A 240 -0.61 -7.17 7.97
CA ILE A 240 -0.07 -6.21 8.93
C ILE A 240 -1.12 -5.17 9.28
N LYS A 241 -1.52 -5.10 10.55
CA LYS A 241 -2.50 -4.13 11.06
C LYS A 241 -1.82 -3.14 12.00
N ILE A 242 -1.87 -1.85 11.66
CA ILE A 242 -1.26 -0.76 12.45
C ILE A 242 -2.31 -0.01 13.27
N GLU A 243 -1.88 0.78 14.26
CA GLU A 243 -2.81 1.51 15.13
C GLU A 243 -3.61 2.55 14.35
N ASN A 244 -4.88 2.72 14.72
CA ASN A 244 -5.75 3.72 14.12
C ASN A 244 -5.23 5.13 14.39
N LEU A 245 -5.25 5.99 13.38
CA LEU A 245 -4.85 7.39 13.53
C LEU A 245 -5.95 8.22 14.22
N PRO A 246 -5.64 9.00 15.28
CA PRO A 246 -6.68 9.74 16.01
C PRO A 246 -7.40 10.85 15.24
N TYR A 247 -6.71 11.49 14.29
CA TYR A 247 -7.27 12.64 13.56
C TYR A 247 -7.67 12.30 12.12
N ASP A 248 -7.31 11.12 11.61
CA ASP A 248 -7.93 10.57 10.41
C ASP A 248 -9.34 10.05 10.78
N GLY A 249 -10.37 10.81 10.40
CA GLY A 249 -11.76 10.50 10.73
C GLY A 249 -12.35 9.28 10.00
N ILE A 250 -11.60 8.65 9.09
CA ILE A 250 -12.01 7.42 8.39
C ILE A 250 -11.15 6.20 8.70
N HIS A 251 -9.97 6.37 9.31
CA HIS A 251 -9.02 5.31 9.66
C HIS A 251 -8.59 4.48 8.44
N HIS A 252 -8.14 5.15 7.39
CA HIS A 252 -7.73 4.52 6.14
C HIS A 252 -6.21 4.60 5.95
N ILE A 253 -5.59 3.44 5.66
CA ILE A 253 -4.16 3.34 5.36
C ILE A 253 -3.73 4.26 4.20
N ASP A 254 -4.59 4.46 3.20
CA ASP A 254 -4.30 5.28 2.03
C ASP A 254 -4.19 6.79 2.29
N MET A 255 -4.61 7.24 3.47
CA MET A 255 -4.53 8.64 3.87
C MET A 255 -3.14 9.03 4.39
N HIS A 256 -2.28 8.06 4.72
CA HIS A 256 -0.97 8.35 5.30
C HIS A 256 0.17 7.43 4.81
N MET A 257 -0.12 6.35 4.10
CA MET A 257 0.86 5.46 3.51
C MET A 257 0.49 5.05 2.08
N LYS A 258 1.49 4.76 1.25
CA LYS A 258 1.33 4.10 -0.05
C LYS A 258 2.50 3.18 -0.34
N ILE A 259 2.25 2.03 -0.95
CA ILE A 259 3.31 1.12 -1.42
C ILE A 259 3.64 1.48 -2.87
N LEU A 260 4.90 1.80 -3.17
CA LEU A 260 5.32 2.27 -4.51
C LEU A 260 5.87 1.15 -5.40
N ASP A 261 6.47 0.15 -4.78
CA ASP A 261 7.00 -1.07 -5.39
C ASP A 261 7.14 -2.17 -4.33
N GLU A 262 7.74 -3.30 -4.70
CA GLU A 262 7.86 -4.49 -3.84
C GLU A 262 8.62 -4.26 -2.52
N GLU A 263 9.36 -3.16 -2.37
CA GLU A 263 10.15 -2.87 -1.16
C GLU A 263 10.06 -1.43 -0.65
N THR A 264 9.28 -0.54 -1.27
CA THR A 264 9.28 0.90 -0.97
C THR A 264 7.94 1.39 -0.44
N LEU A 265 7.94 1.94 0.77
CA LEU A 265 6.81 2.61 1.40
C LEU A 265 6.96 4.13 1.28
N LEU A 266 5.95 4.81 0.74
CA LEU A 266 5.77 6.26 0.84
C LEU A 266 4.94 6.57 2.09
N VAL A 267 5.48 7.33 3.03
CA VAL A 267 4.84 7.60 4.32
C VAL A 267 4.78 9.09 4.59
N GLY A 268 3.57 9.57 4.86
CA GLY A 268 3.29 10.95 5.25
C GLY A 268 4.06 11.39 6.48
N TYR A 269 4.28 12.69 6.64
CA TYR A 269 4.78 13.26 7.89
C TYR A 269 4.23 14.64 8.15
N TYR A 270 4.00 14.92 9.44
CA TYR A 270 3.67 16.23 9.96
C TYR A 270 4.90 16.88 10.58
N PRO A 271 4.88 18.20 10.84
CA PRO A 271 5.84 18.80 11.77
C PRO A 271 5.85 18.05 13.12
N ASP A 272 6.98 18.11 13.81
CA ASP A 272 7.19 17.36 15.06
C ASP A 272 6.09 17.66 16.09
N GLY A 273 5.45 16.61 16.61
CA GLY A 273 4.38 16.70 17.61
C GLY A 273 3.03 17.21 17.14
N ILE A 274 2.81 17.41 15.84
CA ILE A 274 1.55 17.93 15.27
C ILE A 274 0.69 16.80 14.72
N SER A 275 -0.63 16.88 14.99
CA SER A 275 -1.64 15.96 14.45
C SER A 275 -1.26 14.48 14.61
N ASP A 276 -1.43 13.67 13.57
CA ASP A 276 -1.12 12.24 13.59
C ASP A 276 0.38 11.95 13.45
N GLY A 277 1.25 12.96 13.36
CA GLY A 277 2.70 12.80 13.18
C GLY A 277 3.32 11.76 14.12
N PRO A 278 3.15 11.88 15.46
CA PRO A 278 3.69 10.90 16.39
C PRO A 278 3.18 9.46 16.17
N TYR A 279 1.90 9.30 15.81
CA TYR A 279 1.28 7.99 15.59
C TYR A 279 1.77 7.35 14.29
N ILE A 280 1.93 8.14 13.22
CA ILE A 280 2.51 7.69 11.96
C ILE A 280 3.96 7.22 12.17
N GLU A 281 4.76 7.93 12.97
CA GLU A 281 6.13 7.50 13.29
C GLU A 281 6.16 6.21 14.11
N ASP A 282 5.28 6.06 15.09
CA ASP A 282 5.19 4.84 15.90
C ASP A 282 4.76 3.64 15.05
N ASN A 283 3.76 3.82 14.17
CA ASN A 283 3.31 2.81 13.20
C ASN A 283 4.43 2.43 12.21
N LEU A 284 5.14 3.42 11.66
CA LEU A 284 6.28 3.18 10.76
C LEU A 284 7.40 2.41 11.48
N ASN A 285 7.75 2.80 12.70
CA ASN A 285 8.75 2.08 13.49
C ASN A 285 8.30 0.65 13.82
N TYR A 286 7.02 0.43 14.09
CA TYR A 286 6.47 -0.92 14.24
C TYR A 286 6.68 -1.75 12.97
N ILE A 287 6.36 -1.21 11.80
CA ILE A 287 6.56 -1.91 10.52
C ILE A 287 8.04 -2.28 10.34
N LEU A 288 8.94 -1.30 10.42
CA LEU A 288 10.37 -1.49 10.14
C LEU A 288 11.10 -2.42 11.12
N ASN A 289 10.60 -2.56 12.35
CA ASN A 289 11.20 -3.41 13.36
C ASN A 289 10.71 -4.86 13.31
N ASN A 290 9.56 -5.12 12.69
CA ASN A 290 8.89 -6.42 12.76
C ASN A 290 8.76 -7.12 11.40
N PHE A 291 8.81 -6.37 10.30
CA PHE A 291 8.54 -6.92 8.97
C PHE A 291 9.62 -6.54 7.96
N ASN A 292 9.75 -7.37 6.93
CA ASN A 292 10.60 -7.15 5.77
C ASN A 292 9.73 -7.09 4.52
N SER A 293 10.29 -6.54 3.45
CA SER A 293 9.76 -6.67 2.08
C SER A 293 9.73 -8.13 1.63
N VAL A 294 9.06 -8.38 0.49
CA VAL A 294 9.04 -9.71 -0.16
C VAL A 294 10.44 -10.29 -0.38
N TYR A 295 11.46 -9.45 -0.55
CA TYR A 295 12.84 -9.89 -0.76
C TYR A 295 13.58 -10.26 0.54
N GLY A 296 12.90 -10.20 1.69
CA GLY A 296 13.49 -10.51 3.00
C GLY A 296 14.42 -9.42 3.55
N THR A 297 14.45 -8.25 2.90
CA THR A 297 15.18 -7.05 3.37
C THR A 297 14.23 -6.04 4.00
N PRO A 298 14.71 -5.15 4.88
CA PRO A 298 13.88 -4.07 5.41
C PRO A 298 13.26 -3.21 4.30
N TYR A 299 12.07 -2.68 4.55
CA TYR A 299 11.43 -1.73 3.64
C TYR A 299 12.26 -0.45 3.51
N GLU A 300 12.33 0.07 2.30
CA GLU A 300 12.75 1.44 2.03
C GLU A 300 11.62 2.39 2.34
N VAL A 301 11.96 3.58 2.85
CA VAL A 301 10.96 4.59 3.22
C VAL A 301 11.24 5.89 2.51
N VAL A 302 10.27 6.33 1.72
CA VAL A 302 10.18 7.66 1.15
C VAL A 302 9.25 8.49 2.04
N ARG A 303 9.70 9.66 2.49
CA ARG A 303 8.89 10.54 3.34
C ARG A 303 8.29 11.68 2.53
N ILE A 304 7.01 11.99 2.76
CA ILE A 304 6.28 13.06 2.07
C ILE A 304 5.55 13.99 3.07
N PRO A 305 5.70 15.32 2.97
CA PRO A 305 5.11 16.23 3.96
C PRO A 305 3.60 16.34 3.78
N MET A 306 2.83 16.33 4.88
CA MET A 306 1.40 16.63 4.84
C MET A 306 1.16 18.14 4.89
N PRO A 307 0.44 18.72 3.92
CA PRO A 307 0.26 20.16 3.82
C PRO A 307 -0.81 20.67 4.81
N PRO A 308 -0.59 21.80 5.52
CA PRO A 308 -1.62 22.39 6.40
C PRO A 308 -2.88 22.89 5.63
N SER A 309 -3.83 23.48 6.35
CA SER A 309 -4.81 24.37 5.72
C SER A 309 -4.19 25.74 5.42
N GLN A 310 -4.86 26.56 4.59
CA GLN A 310 -4.44 27.94 4.30
C GLN A 310 -4.34 28.81 5.58
N SER A 311 -5.08 28.45 6.63
CA SER A 311 -4.98 29.04 7.98
C SER A 311 -3.70 28.68 8.75
N GLY A 312 -2.89 27.75 8.23
CA GLY A 312 -1.73 27.20 8.92
C GLY A 312 -2.08 26.17 10.01
N THR A 313 -3.29 25.62 9.99
CA THR A 313 -3.77 24.61 10.95
C THR A 313 -3.73 23.20 10.37
N TRP A 314 -3.68 22.18 11.25
CA TRP A 314 -3.65 20.75 10.93
C TRP A 314 -4.87 20.01 11.50
N PRO A 315 -5.10 18.73 11.18
CA PRO A 315 -6.32 18.02 11.56
C PRO A 315 -6.63 18.00 13.07
N ASP A 316 -5.62 18.11 13.93
CA ASP A 316 -5.78 18.27 15.38
C ASP A 316 -6.41 19.61 15.82
N ASP A 317 -6.47 20.58 14.91
CA ASP A 317 -7.18 21.85 15.05
C ASP A 317 -8.29 22.01 13.99
N ASN A 318 -9.04 20.92 13.76
CA ASN A 318 -10.21 20.84 12.87
C ASN A 318 -9.93 21.25 11.40
N ALA A 319 -8.70 21.09 10.93
CA ALA A 319 -8.38 21.25 9.52
C ALA A 319 -8.76 20.01 8.70
N TYR A 320 -8.90 20.16 7.38
CA TYR A 320 -9.06 19.02 6.47
C TYR A 320 -7.80 18.15 6.40
N TYR A 321 -7.99 16.85 6.25
CA TYR A 321 -6.94 15.84 6.21
C TYR A 321 -6.20 15.80 4.85
N ARG A 322 -5.59 16.92 4.45
CA ARG A 322 -4.86 16.98 3.19
C ARG A 322 -3.66 16.04 3.22
N THR A 323 -3.54 15.23 2.18
CA THR A 323 -2.49 14.23 2.05
C THR A 323 -2.04 14.11 0.60
N TYR A 324 -0.76 13.80 0.40
CA TYR A 324 -0.23 13.46 -0.93
C TYR A 324 -0.19 11.96 -1.18
N THR A 325 -0.39 11.11 -0.16
CA THR A 325 -0.31 9.64 -0.30
C THR A 325 -1.52 9.06 -1.02
N ASN A 326 -2.66 9.74 -0.97
CA ASN A 326 -3.94 9.37 -1.59
C ASN A 326 -3.93 9.57 -3.12
N SER A 327 -2.90 9.02 -3.74
CA SER A 327 -2.53 9.05 -5.16
C SER A 327 -2.88 7.73 -5.86
N LEU A 328 -2.99 7.74 -7.19
CA LEU A 328 -3.19 6.56 -8.02
C LEU A 328 -1.95 6.29 -8.87
N ILE A 329 -1.39 5.09 -8.78
CA ILE A 329 -0.40 4.56 -9.73
C ILE A 329 -1.18 3.85 -10.83
N ILE A 330 -0.92 4.21 -12.09
CA ILE A 330 -1.63 3.65 -13.24
C ILE A 330 -0.66 3.47 -14.41
N ASN A 331 -0.30 2.22 -14.70
CA ASN A 331 0.63 1.85 -15.77
C ASN A 331 1.88 2.76 -15.80
N ASN A 332 1.93 3.75 -16.70
CA ASN A 332 3.10 4.63 -16.84
C ASN A 332 2.99 5.97 -16.10
N SER A 333 1.88 6.23 -15.42
CA SER A 333 1.53 7.49 -14.77
C SER A 333 1.31 7.36 -13.27
N VAL A 334 1.45 8.48 -12.56
CA VAL A 334 1.05 8.63 -11.15
C VAL A 334 0.28 9.93 -10.99
N LEU A 335 -0.95 9.84 -10.52
CA LEU A 335 -1.85 10.97 -10.30
C LEU A 335 -1.84 11.31 -8.82
N ILE A 336 -1.46 12.55 -8.48
CA ILE A 336 -1.23 12.99 -7.10
C ILE A 336 -2.18 14.14 -6.78
N PRO A 337 -2.91 14.10 -5.65
CA PRO A 337 -3.73 15.23 -5.23
C PRO A 337 -2.84 16.44 -4.93
N THR A 338 -3.26 17.62 -5.36
CA THR A 338 -2.58 18.90 -5.13
C THR A 338 -3.53 19.88 -4.49
N TYR A 339 -2.99 20.87 -3.78
CA TYR A 339 -3.80 21.76 -2.97
C TYR A 339 -3.37 23.22 -3.11
N TYR A 340 -2.06 23.48 -3.03
CA TYR A 340 -1.52 24.82 -3.21
C TYR A 340 -0.02 24.75 -3.50
N GLU A 341 0.38 25.52 -4.52
CA GLU A 341 1.67 25.40 -5.21
C GLU A 341 2.90 25.39 -4.29
N GLU A 342 2.84 26.14 -3.18
CA GLU A 342 3.91 26.24 -2.18
C GLU A 342 4.35 24.87 -1.63
N TYR A 343 3.44 23.90 -1.49
CA TYR A 343 3.72 22.58 -0.94
C TYR A 343 3.74 21.51 -2.02
N ASP A 344 2.89 21.66 -3.05
CA ASP A 344 2.74 20.69 -4.14
C ASP A 344 4.04 20.45 -4.89
N THR A 345 4.84 21.50 -5.12
CA THR A 345 6.13 21.38 -5.83
C THR A 345 7.09 20.41 -5.15
N THR A 346 7.06 20.32 -3.81
CA THR A 346 7.87 19.38 -3.04
C THR A 346 7.35 17.96 -3.16
N ALA A 347 6.03 17.77 -3.03
CA ALA A 347 5.39 16.45 -3.17
C ALA A 347 5.64 15.85 -4.57
N LEU A 348 5.38 16.62 -5.63
CA LEU A 348 5.59 16.18 -7.01
C LEU A 348 7.05 15.83 -7.29
N ARG A 349 8.01 16.55 -6.69
CA ARG A 349 9.44 16.22 -6.81
C ARG A 349 9.78 14.90 -6.12
N ILE A 350 9.25 14.65 -4.92
CA ILE A 350 9.47 13.40 -4.17
C ILE A 350 8.98 12.20 -4.98
N TYR A 351 7.78 12.27 -5.57
CA TYR A 351 7.28 11.22 -6.47
C TYR A 351 8.16 11.01 -7.70
N LYS A 352 8.63 12.08 -8.35
CA LYS A 352 9.55 11.97 -9.51
C LYS A 352 10.88 11.31 -9.16
N GLU A 353 11.38 11.53 -7.94
CA GLU A 353 12.61 10.91 -7.45
C GLU A 353 12.39 9.45 -7.05
N ALA A 354 11.24 9.14 -6.44
CA ALA A 354 10.90 7.79 -6.00
C ALA A 354 10.47 6.86 -7.16
N MET A 355 9.82 7.40 -8.19
CA MET A 355 9.29 6.68 -9.35
C MET A 355 9.85 7.29 -10.65
N PRO A 356 11.18 7.17 -10.89
CA PRO A 356 11.82 7.82 -12.04
C PRO A 356 11.26 7.30 -13.36
N GLY A 357 10.95 8.22 -14.27
CA GLY A 357 10.41 7.93 -15.60
C GLY A 357 8.88 7.87 -15.69
N TYR A 358 8.19 7.71 -14.55
CA TYR A 358 6.72 7.79 -14.52
C TYR A 358 6.25 9.22 -14.84
N ARG A 359 5.11 9.32 -15.53
CA ARG A 359 4.43 10.58 -15.79
C ARG A 359 3.69 11.03 -14.53
N VAL A 360 4.34 11.91 -13.76
CA VAL A 360 3.82 12.46 -12.51
C VAL A 360 2.91 13.67 -12.78
N ILE A 361 1.63 13.54 -12.42
CA ILE A 361 0.57 14.53 -12.70
C ILE A 361 -0.07 14.98 -11.38
N GLY A 362 -0.13 16.30 -11.17
CA GLY A 362 -0.88 16.89 -10.06
C GLY A 362 -2.30 17.26 -10.47
N ILE A 363 -3.29 16.93 -9.63
CA ILE A 363 -4.71 17.26 -9.84
C ILE A 363 -5.21 18.04 -8.62
N ASP A 364 -5.86 19.19 -8.81
CA ASP A 364 -6.36 20.01 -7.70
C ASP A 364 -7.49 19.27 -6.97
N ALA A 365 -7.27 18.94 -5.70
CA ALA A 365 -8.19 18.18 -4.86
C ALA A 365 -8.86 19.04 -3.78
N ASN A 366 -8.76 20.38 -3.84
CA ASN A 366 -9.36 21.25 -2.82
C ASN A 366 -10.88 21.12 -2.70
N GLU A 367 -11.56 20.78 -3.79
CA GLU A 367 -13.01 20.60 -3.79
C GLU A 367 -13.44 19.33 -3.03
N VAL A 368 -12.71 18.23 -3.20
CA VAL A 368 -13.09 16.89 -2.71
C VAL A 368 -12.53 16.60 -1.30
N ILE A 369 -11.35 17.12 -0.94
CA ILE A 369 -10.71 16.81 0.34
C ILE A 369 -11.53 17.17 1.60
N PRO A 370 -12.43 18.18 1.62
CA PRO A 370 -13.33 18.40 2.75
C PRO A 370 -14.21 17.19 3.09
N ALA A 371 -14.39 16.26 2.16
CA ALA A 371 -15.13 15.02 2.32
C ALA A 371 -14.28 13.82 2.79
N SER A 372 -13.01 14.07 3.18
CA SER A 372 -12.04 13.11 3.73
C SER A 372 -11.43 12.11 2.74
N GLY A 373 -11.45 12.38 1.43
CA GLY A 373 -10.79 11.54 0.43
C GLY A 373 -10.43 12.32 -0.84
N THR A 374 -9.56 11.75 -1.69
CA THR A 374 -9.15 12.36 -2.97
C THR A 374 -9.02 11.32 -4.09
N ILE A 375 -7.97 11.40 -4.92
CA ILE A 375 -7.80 10.60 -6.15
C ILE A 375 -7.91 9.11 -5.85
N HIS A 376 -7.14 8.60 -4.90
CA HIS A 376 -7.14 7.17 -4.59
C HIS A 376 -8.49 6.68 -4.08
N CYS A 377 -9.18 7.45 -3.24
CA CYS A 377 -10.52 7.08 -2.74
C CYS A 377 -11.59 7.10 -3.85
N THR A 378 -11.41 7.91 -4.89
CA THR A 378 -12.37 8.06 -6.01
C THR A 378 -12.05 7.19 -7.22
N THR A 379 -11.05 6.31 -7.12
CA THR A 379 -10.61 5.44 -8.23
C THR A 379 -10.38 4.02 -7.73
N HIS A 380 -10.58 3.03 -8.60
CA HIS A 380 -10.21 1.64 -8.29
C HIS A 380 -9.62 0.95 -9.52
N GLU A 381 -8.40 0.43 -9.40
CA GLU A 381 -7.68 -0.26 -10.46
C GLU A 381 -8.21 -1.68 -10.68
N VAL A 382 -8.18 -2.10 -11.95
CA VAL A 382 -8.54 -3.46 -12.35
C VAL A 382 -7.40 -4.03 -13.18
N ALA A 383 -6.81 -5.10 -12.66
CA ALA A 383 -5.62 -5.72 -13.24
C ALA A 383 -5.88 -6.28 -14.63
N THR A 384 -4.80 -6.51 -15.38
CA THR A 384 -4.90 -7.04 -16.75
C THR A 384 -5.48 -8.46 -16.83
N LYS A 385 -6.18 -8.78 -17.92
CA LYS A 385 -6.62 -10.17 -18.18
C LYS A 385 -5.50 -11.10 -18.64
N ASP A 386 -4.32 -10.59 -19.01
CA ASP A 386 -3.20 -11.38 -19.54
C ASP A 386 -1.88 -11.03 -18.85
N PRO A 387 -1.71 -11.26 -17.53
CA PRO A 387 -0.57 -10.72 -16.78
C PRO A 387 0.78 -11.29 -17.22
N LEU A 388 1.75 -10.40 -17.42
CA LEU A 388 3.17 -10.72 -17.44
C LEU A 388 3.82 -10.14 -16.17
N LEU A 389 4.16 -10.98 -15.20
CA LEU A 389 4.81 -10.52 -13.97
C LEU A 389 6.32 -10.45 -14.18
N ILE A 390 6.95 -9.33 -13.82
CA ILE A 390 8.40 -9.19 -13.61
C ILE A 390 8.59 -8.54 -12.24
N SER A 391 9.29 -9.22 -11.35
CA SER A 391 9.63 -8.73 -10.00
C SER A 391 11.13 -8.89 -9.76
N HIS A 392 11.77 -7.80 -9.36
CA HIS A 392 13.23 -7.70 -9.22
C HIS A 392 13.59 -6.74 -8.10
N GLN A 393 14.39 -7.20 -7.14
CA GLN A 393 14.99 -6.32 -6.16
C GLN A 393 16.14 -5.54 -6.78
N ARG A 394 16.03 -4.21 -6.83
CA ARG A 394 17.06 -3.36 -7.43
C ARG A 394 18.42 -3.54 -6.75
N LEU A 395 19.49 -3.48 -7.54
CA LEU A 395 20.83 -3.42 -6.98
C LEU A 395 21.04 -2.09 -6.25
N ARG A 396 21.65 -2.17 -5.07
CA ARG A 396 22.14 -1.00 -4.32
C ARG A 396 23.55 -0.64 -4.77
N ASP A 397 24.03 0.53 -4.33
CA ASP A 397 25.38 0.98 -4.64
C ASP A 397 26.43 -0.09 -4.27
N GLN A 398 27.28 -0.40 -5.24
CA GLN A 398 28.23 -1.49 -5.19
C GLN A 398 29.56 -0.99 -4.64
N THR A 399 29.98 -1.51 -3.49
CA THR A 399 31.22 -1.09 -2.81
C THR A 399 32.47 -1.83 -3.29
N ALA A 400 32.27 -2.96 -3.98
CA ALA A 400 33.33 -3.76 -4.58
C ALA A 400 33.27 -3.66 -6.11
N TYR A 401 34.44 -3.59 -6.73
CA TYR A 401 34.56 -3.80 -8.16
C TYR A 401 34.30 -5.27 -8.47
N LEU A 402 33.26 -5.55 -9.26
CA LEU A 402 32.89 -6.89 -9.69
C LEU A 402 33.15 -7.04 -11.19
N THR A 403 33.47 -8.26 -11.62
CA THR A 403 33.62 -8.59 -13.04
C THR A 403 32.29 -8.58 -13.77
N GLU A 404 31.19 -8.79 -13.05
CA GLU A 404 29.81 -8.73 -13.51
C GLU A 404 28.88 -8.41 -12.34
N TYR A 405 27.73 -7.83 -12.65
CA TYR A 405 26.64 -7.57 -11.70
C TYR A 405 25.45 -8.45 -12.06
N THR A 406 25.15 -9.41 -11.19
CA THR A 406 24.05 -10.35 -11.38
C THR A 406 22.71 -9.71 -11.08
N ILE A 407 21.77 -9.90 -11.98
CA ILE A 407 20.39 -9.44 -11.89
C ILE A 407 19.49 -10.67 -11.93
N ASP A 408 18.77 -10.90 -10.83
CA ASP A 408 17.79 -11.97 -10.68
C ASP A 408 16.38 -11.38 -10.67
N ALA A 409 15.46 -11.96 -11.43
CA ALA A 409 14.07 -11.54 -11.46
C ALA A 409 13.10 -12.73 -11.52
N LYS A 410 12.01 -12.68 -10.75
CA LYS A 410 10.87 -13.58 -10.91
C LYS A 410 10.09 -13.11 -12.13
N ILE A 411 10.04 -13.92 -13.20
CA ILE A 411 9.37 -13.58 -14.46
C ILE A 411 8.38 -14.67 -14.84
N MET A 412 7.09 -14.31 -14.94
CA MET A 412 6.01 -15.28 -15.13
C MET A 412 4.96 -14.80 -16.14
N HIS A 413 4.44 -15.76 -16.88
CA HIS A 413 3.27 -15.60 -17.75
C HIS A 413 2.63 -16.97 -17.94
N ARG A 414 1.31 -17.08 -18.05
CA ARG A 414 0.62 -18.39 -18.16
C ARG A 414 1.06 -19.22 -19.37
N SER A 415 1.47 -18.58 -20.47
CA SER A 415 2.02 -19.26 -21.65
C SER A 415 3.48 -19.68 -21.50
N GLY A 416 4.14 -19.30 -20.40
CA GLY A 416 5.60 -19.30 -20.27
C GLY A 416 6.27 -18.08 -20.91
N ILE A 417 7.56 -17.91 -20.62
CA ILE A 417 8.42 -16.82 -21.11
C ILE A 417 9.28 -17.32 -22.26
N SER A 418 9.29 -16.58 -23.38
CA SER A 418 10.07 -16.91 -24.58
C SER A 418 11.47 -16.28 -24.55
N ASN A 419 11.58 -15.03 -24.08
CA ASN A 419 12.84 -14.32 -23.90
C ASN A 419 12.74 -13.32 -22.76
N ALA A 420 13.85 -13.08 -22.06
CA ALA A 420 14.01 -11.99 -21.11
C ALA A 420 15.38 -11.35 -21.29
N SER A 421 15.49 -10.04 -21.10
CA SER A 421 16.71 -9.29 -21.32
C SER A 421 16.82 -8.11 -20.37
N ILE A 422 18.04 -7.82 -19.94
CA ILE A 422 18.37 -6.64 -19.17
C ILE A 422 18.93 -5.62 -20.15
N TYR A 423 18.32 -4.45 -20.20
CA TYR A 423 18.85 -3.32 -20.92
C TYR A 423 19.56 -2.42 -19.93
N TYR A 424 20.83 -2.11 -20.17
CA TYR A 424 21.65 -1.28 -19.28
C TYR A 424 22.46 -0.22 -20.04
N LYS A 425 22.80 0.86 -19.34
CA LYS A 425 23.74 1.91 -19.79
C LYS A 425 24.57 2.40 -18.61
N ASN A 426 25.78 2.88 -18.87
CA ASN A 426 26.72 3.37 -17.85
C ASN A 426 26.87 4.90 -17.83
N SER A 427 25.97 5.60 -18.53
CA SER A 427 25.86 7.06 -18.48
C SER A 427 24.41 7.46 -18.75
N TYR A 428 23.96 8.55 -18.13
CA TYR A 428 22.56 8.97 -18.20
C TYR A 428 22.10 9.24 -19.65
N ASN A 429 22.93 9.90 -20.44
CA ASN A 429 22.68 10.21 -21.86
C ASN A 429 23.23 9.13 -22.82
N GLY A 430 23.66 7.99 -22.30
CA GLY A 430 24.18 6.89 -23.11
C GLY A 430 23.07 6.07 -23.77
N SER A 431 23.46 5.22 -24.72
CA SER A 431 22.56 4.23 -25.33
C SER A 431 22.51 2.94 -24.51
N TYR A 432 21.34 2.30 -24.47
CA TYR A 432 21.17 1.00 -23.84
C TYR A 432 21.87 -0.11 -24.65
N SER A 433 22.57 -0.98 -23.95
CA SER A 433 23.03 -2.29 -24.41
C SER A 433 22.15 -3.36 -23.78
N ALA A 434 22.02 -4.52 -24.42
CA ALA A 434 21.21 -5.63 -23.90
C ALA A 434 22.08 -6.83 -23.54
N VAL A 435 21.74 -7.49 -22.43
CA VAL A 435 22.22 -8.83 -22.09
C VAL A 435 21.02 -9.76 -21.88
N GLY A 436 21.09 -10.96 -22.46
CA GLY A 436 20.04 -11.96 -22.31
C GLY A 436 20.01 -12.52 -20.88
N MET A 437 18.82 -12.86 -20.42
CA MET A 437 18.61 -13.60 -19.17
C MET A 437 18.28 -15.06 -19.49
N SER A 438 18.63 -15.96 -18.57
CA SER A 438 18.30 -17.39 -18.65
C SER A 438 17.58 -17.84 -17.39
N LEU A 439 16.60 -18.74 -17.54
CA LEU A 439 15.90 -19.37 -16.41
C LEU A 439 16.90 -20.18 -15.55
N SER A 440 17.24 -19.64 -14.39
CA SER A 440 18.24 -20.21 -13.48
C SER A 440 17.60 -21.05 -12.37
N ASN A 441 16.39 -20.69 -11.92
CA ASN A 441 15.59 -21.48 -10.99
C ASN A 441 14.17 -21.71 -11.53
N PRO A 442 13.91 -22.86 -12.20
CA PRO A 442 12.60 -23.17 -12.76
C PRO A 442 11.46 -23.30 -11.74
N SER A 443 11.73 -23.71 -10.49
CA SER A 443 10.65 -23.86 -9.49
C SER A 443 10.14 -22.54 -8.93
N GLU A 444 10.97 -21.50 -8.97
CA GLU A 444 10.64 -20.16 -8.48
C GLU A 444 10.46 -19.15 -9.63
N ASN A 445 10.59 -19.59 -10.88
CA ASN A 445 10.57 -18.75 -12.08
C ASN A 445 11.63 -17.63 -12.06
N ILE A 446 12.81 -17.90 -11.51
CA ILE A 446 13.91 -16.92 -11.47
C ILE A 446 14.71 -16.97 -12.77
N TRP A 447 14.80 -15.81 -13.42
CA TRP A 447 15.64 -15.55 -14.57
C TRP A 447 16.83 -14.72 -14.12
N THR A 448 18.02 -15.10 -14.59
CA THR A 448 19.29 -14.46 -14.24
C THR A 448 19.99 -13.95 -15.48
N GLY A 449 20.50 -12.72 -15.41
CA GLY A 449 21.43 -12.17 -16.39
C GLY A 449 22.53 -11.35 -15.71
N ASN A 450 23.63 -11.11 -16.43
CA ASN A 450 24.81 -10.47 -15.87
C ASN A 450 25.16 -9.20 -16.66
N ILE A 451 25.05 -8.05 -16.01
CA ILE A 451 25.58 -6.79 -16.55
C ILE A 451 27.11 -6.85 -16.46
N PRO A 452 27.86 -6.56 -17.54
CA PRO A 452 29.33 -6.54 -17.49
C PRO A 452 29.88 -5.57 -16.45
N GLY A 453 31.06 -5.87 -15.90
CA GLY A 453 31.74 -5.02 -14.92
C GLY A 453 31.92 -3.58 -15.41
N MET A 454 31.78 -2.62 -14.48
CA MET A 454 31.78 -1.18 -14.74
C MET A 454 32.88 -0.51 -13.92
N ASN A 455 33.37 0.65 -14.37
CA ASN A 455 34.50 1.29 -13.69
C ASN A 455 34.04 1.89 -12.35
N PRO A 456 34.93 1.94 -11.35
CA PRO A 456 34.68 2.73 -10.15
C PRO A 456 34.38 4.19 -10.49
N GLY A 457 33.27 4.70 -9.97
CA GLY A 457 32.71 6.02 -10.27
C GLY A 457 31.56 6.01 -11.27
N ASP A 458 31.35 4.91 -12.01
CA ASP A 458 30.26 4.82 -12.99
C ASP A 458 28.89 4.69 -12.29
N SER A 459 27.87 5.31 -12.89
CA SER A 459 26.46 5.07 -12.57
C SER A 459 25.88 4.14 -13.64
N VAL A 460 25.27 3.05 -13.20
CA VAL A 460 24.60 2.09 -14.06
C VAL A 460 23.10 2.32 -13.97
N TYR A 461 22.45 2.40 -15.12
CA TYR A 461 20.99 2.52 -15.26
C TYR A 461 20.49 1.31 -16.03
N TYR A 462 19.45 0.63 -15.54
CA TYR A 462 18.96 -0.58 -16.19
C TYR A 462 17.46 -0.82 -15.97
N TYR A 463 16.88 -1.61 -16.85
CA TYR A 463 15.52 -2.14 -16.74
C TYR A 463 15.48 -3.56 -17.31
N ILE A 464 14.40 -4.30 -17.04
CA ILE A 464 14.19 -5.66 -17.54
C ILE A 464 13.01 -5.65 -18.51
N GLU A 465 13.17 -6.30 -19.64
CA GLU A 465 12.09 -6.60 -20.59
C GLU A 465 11.92 -8.12 -20.66
N ALA A 466 10.68 -8.58 -20.70
CA ALA A 466 10.37 -9.97 -21.00
C ALA A 466 9.28 -10.07 -22.06
N THR A 467 9.37 -11.13 -22.87
CA THR A 467 8.36 -11.51 -23.85
C THR A 467 7.86 -12.90 -23.53
N SER A 468 6.54 -13.08 -23.46
CA SER A 468 5.90 -14.37 -23.25
C SER A 468 5.92 -15.22 -24.52
N VAL A 469 5.55 -16.49 -24.40
CA VAL A 469 5.33 -17.38 -25.57
C VAL A 469 4.10 -16.96 -26.39
N SER A 470 3.10 -16.31 -25.79
CA SER A 470 1.97 -15.72 -26.53
C SER A 470 2.37 -14.47 -27.33
N GLY A 471 3.55 -13.90 -27.08
CA GLY A 471 4.06 -12.70 -27.74
C GLY A 471 3.76 -11.40 -26.98
N LYS A 472 3.19 -11.47 -25.77
CA LYS A 472 3.06 -10.31 -24.88
C LYS A 472 4.43 -9.86 -24.40
N THR A 473 4.70 -8.56 -24.43
CA THR A 473 5.96 -7.98 -23.97
C THR A 473 5.68 -6.98 -22.86
N GLN A 474 6.51 -6.95 -21.83
CA GLN A 474 6.44 -5.95 -20.77
C GLN A 474 7.82 -5.57 -20.26
N ASN A 475 7.94 -4.31 -19.83
CA ASN A 475 9.09 -3.75 -19.14
C ASN A 475 8.85 -3.62 -17.63
N ARG A 476 9.92 -3.74 -16.83
CA ARG A 476 9.96 -3.23 -15.46
C ARG A 476 11.21 -2.37 -15.22
N PRO A 477 11.05 -1.14 -14.69
CA PRO A 477 9.76 -0.47 -14.45
C PRO A 477 8.96 -0.24 -15.75
N MET A 478 7.63 -0.10 -15.66
CA MET A 478 6.74 -0.07 -16.84
C MET A 478 7.09 1.01 -17.88
N PRO A 479 7.37 2.28 -17.49
CA PRO A 479 7.70 3.33 -18.44
C PRO A 479 9.11 3.20 -19.06
N ALA A 480 9.80 2.06 -18.96
CA ALA A 480 11.11 1.94 -19.60
C ALA A 480 10.99 2.11 -21.13
N PRO A 481 11.98 2.76 -21.79
CA PRO A 481 13.31 3.11 -21.28
C PRO A 481 13.42 4.42 -20.49
N GLU A 482 12.34 5.21 -20.36
CA GLU A 482 12.31 6.44 -19.57
C GLU A 482 12.45 6.15 -18.07
N ALA A 483 11.87 5.03 -17.62
CA ALA A 483 12.02 4.50 -16.28
C ALA A 483 13.16 3.47 -16.16
N TYR A 484 13.82 3.44 -15.00
CA TYR A 484 14.97 2.58 -14.76
C TYR A 484 15.26 2.41 -13.26
N TRP A 485 15.92 1.32 -12.91
CA TRP A 485 16.70 1.23 -11.68
C TRP A 485 18.11 1.77 -11.91
N ALA A 486 18.77 2.19 -10.82
CA ALA A 486 20.15 2.65 -10.89
C ALA A 486 20.96 2.28 -9.65
N PHE A 487 22.24 2.02 -9.86
CA PHE A 487 23.23 1.87 -8.80
C PHE A 487 24.56 2.51 -9.23
N LYS A 488 25.37 2.91 -8.25
CA LYS A 488 26.73 3.40 -8.47
C LYS A 488 27.76 2.34 -8.15
N VAL A 489 28.82 2.29 -8.93
CA VAL A 489 30.03 1.55 -8.57
C VAL A 489 30.90 2.50 -7.76
N LEU A 490 30.95 2.30 -6.44
CA LEU A 490 31.70 3.18 -5.57
C LEU A 490 33.20 2.88 -5.68
N ASN A 491 34.02 3.93 -5.52
CA ASN A 491 35.46 3.75 -5.39
C ASN A 491 35.74 2.88 -4.17
N SER A 492 36.41 1.74 -4.37
CA SER A 492 36.91 0.95 -3.26
C SER A 492 37.97 1.76 -2.53
N THR A 493 37.77 2.00 -1.24
CA THR A 493 38.91 2.29 -0.38
C THR A 493 39.67 0.98 -0.21
N SER A 494 41.00 1.01 -0.10
CA SER A 494 41.87 -0.18 -0.03
C SER A 494 41.65 -1.08 1.21
N VAL A 495 40.55 -0.90 1.92
CA VAL A 495 40.13 -1.73 3.04
C VAL A 495 39.25 -2.85 2.50
N THR A 496 39.87 -3.97 2.13
CA THR A 496 39.15 -5.24 1.96
C THR A 496 38.46 -5.60 3.28
N SER A 497 37.14 -5.76 3.29
CA SER A 497 36.34 -6.23 4.42
C SER A 497 36.54 -7.73 4.71
N ASN A 498 37.77 -8.21 4.64
CA ASN A 498 38.12 -9.56 5.06
C ASN A 498 38.06 -9.62 6.60
N ASN A 499 36.90 -10.06 7.14
CA ASN A 499 36.59 -10.29 8.55
C ASN A 499 36.25 -9.07 9.43
N LEU A 500 35.20 -8.30 9.09
CA LEU A 500 34.62 -7.29 9.99
C LEU A 500 33.41 -7.76 10.81
N ASP A 501 33.07 -9.04 10.83
CA ASP A 501 32.01 -9.55 11.72
C ASP A 501 32.55 -10.03 13.04
N ASN A 502 32.30 -9.29 14.13
CA ASN A 502 32.59 -9.78 15.48
C ASN A 502 31.52 -9.51 16.54
N PHE A 503 30.56 -8.61 16.33
CA PHE A 503 29.33 -8.53 17.16
C PHE A 503 28.30 -7.52 16.59
N LYS A 504 27.02 -7.67 16.95
CA LYS A 504 25.94 -6.67 16.77
C LYS A 504 25.40 -6.21 18.12
N ILE A 505 24.87 -5.00 18.20
CA ILE A 505 24.19 -4.43 19.38
C ILE A 505 22.73 -4.21 19.02
N ASN A 506 21.83 -4.88 19.72
CA ASN A 506 20.39 -4.64 19.66
C ASN A 506 19.97 -3.99 20.97
N VAL A 507 19.07 -3.01 20.90
CA VAL A 507 18.36 -2.51 22.08
C VAL A 507 16.97 -3.14 22.07
N LEU A 508 16.66 -3.88 23.12
CA LEU A 508 15.35 -4.45 23.34
C LEU A 508 14.57 -3.43 24.17
N TYR A 509 13.62 -2.75 23.53
CA TYR A 509 12.77 -1.78 24.20
C TYR A 509 11.87 -2.49 25.21
N PRO A 510 11.89 -2.08 26.49
CA PRO A 510 10.87 -2.50 27.44
C PRO A 510 9.57 -1.72 27.25
N HIS A 511 8.46 -2.27 27.75
CA HIS A 511 7.19 -1.55 27.92
C HIS A 511 7.37 -0.22 28.69
N ILE A 512 6.43 0.71 28.46
CA ILE A 512 6.37 2.15 28.79
C ILE A 512 6.69 2.57 30.25
N GLU A 513 7.04 1.66 31.17
CA GLU A 513 7.34 1.99 32.58
C GLU A 513 8.60 1.33 33.16
N SER A 514 9.45 0.72 32.33
CA SER A 514 10.64 0.03 32.84
C SER A 514 11.78 0.97 33.24
N THR A 515 12.29 0.78 34.46
CA THR A 515 13.50 1.47 34.99
C THR A 515 14.82 0.89 34.46
N THR A 516 14.75 -0.02 33.48
CA THR A 516 15.91 -0.71 32.91
C THR A 516 15.69 -0.97 31.41
N ILE A 517 16.69 -0.65 30.60
CA ILE A 517 16.76 -1.03 29.18
C ILE A 517 17.63 -2.28 29.05
N THR A 518 17.16 -3.23 28.23
CA THR A 518 17.94 -4.44 27.93
C THR A 518 18.64 -4.25 26.59
N SER A 519 19.95 -4.44 26.55
CA SER A 519 20.73 -4.49 25.31
C SER A 519 21.22 -5.91 25.08
N GLU A 520 20.96 -6.44 23.89
CA GLU A 520 21.46 -7.72 23.44
C GLU A 520 22.70 -7.52 22.55
N ILE A 521 23.77 -8.24 22.88
CA ILE A 521 25.01 -8.28 22.09
C ILE A 521 25.14 -9.66 21.48
N VAL A 522 25.16 -9.74 20.16
CA VAL A 522 25.27 -11.01 19.43
C VAL A 522 26.66 -11.13 18.83
N CYS A 523 27.49 -12.03 19.35
CA CYS A 523 28.87 -12.25 18.90
C CYS A 523 28.93 -13.48 17.96
N SER A 524 29.52 -13.31 16.77
CA SER A 524 29.74 -14.41 15.81
C SER A 524 30.83 -15.40 16.27
N LYS A 525 31.75 -14.93 17.13
CA LYS A 525 32.80 -15.70 17.82
C LYS A 525 33.20 -15.02 19.14
N GLU A 526 33.97 -15.73 19.99
CA GLU A 526 34.50 -15.11 21.21
C GLU A 526 35.29 -13.85 20.88
N THR A 527 34.91 -12.72 21.48
CA THR A 527 35.44 -11.40 21.14
C THR A 527 35.63 -10.56 22.40
N ASN A 528 36.75 -9.85 22.49
CA ASN A 528 36.97 -8.84 23.54
C ASN A 528 36.28 -7.53 23.15
N ILE A 529 35.30 -7.08 23.92
CA ILE A 529 34.46 -5.92 23.58
C ILE A 529 34.45 -4.94 24.76
N LYS A 530 34.58 -3.65 24.45
CA LYS A 530 34.32 -2.53 25.34
C LYS A 530 32.95 -1.94 25.00
N LEU A 531 31.99 -2.01 25.92
CA LEU A 531 30.67 -1.40 25.79
C LEU A 531 30.57 -0.19 26.72
N ASP A 532 30.23 0.96 26.16
CA ASP A 532 30.10 2.23 26.86
C ASP A 532 28.78 2.91 26.48
N LEU A 533 28.21 3.67 27.41
CA LEU A 533 27.04 4.50 27.19
C LEU A 533 27.47 5.96 27.03
N TYR A 534 26.90 6.63 26.04
CA TYR A 534 27.11 8.05 25.76
C TYR A 534 25.76 8.78 25.69
N ASN A 535 25.74 10.08 25.96
CA ASN A 535 24.58 10.93 25.63
C ASN A 535 24.68 11.48 24.19
N ALA A 536 23.64 12.18 23.75
CA ALA A 536 23.58 12.81 22.42
C ALA A 536 24.75 13.76 22.10
N MET A 537 25.38 14.35 23.11
CA MET A 537 26.55 15.24 22.97
C MET A 537 27.88 14.47 22.87
N GLY A 538 27.85 13.13 22.87
CA GLY A 538 29.04 12.29 22.87
C GLY A 538 29.80 12.26 24.20
N GLN A 539 29.18 12.75 25.29
CA GLN A 539 29.77 12.65 26.63
C GLN A 539 29.60 11.23 27.15
N HIS A 540 30.69 10.66 27.68
CA HIS A 540 30.67 9.33 28.29
C HIS A 540 29.86 9.36 29.59
N ILE A 541 28.89 8.46 29.71
CA ILE A 541 27.98 8.38 30.86
C ILE A 541 28.40 7.25 31.78
N GLN A 542 28.51 6.03 31.24
CA GLN A 542 28.92 4.86 32.02
C GLN A 542 29.56 3.79 31.16
N LYS A 543 30.36 2.93 31.79
CA LYS A 543 30.90 1.71 31.18
C LYS A 543 29.94 0.56 31.46
N ILE A 544 29.46 -0.10 30.40
CA ILE A 544 28.55 -1.24 30.48
C ILE A 544 29.36 -2.54 30.62
N HIS A 545 30.42 -2.71 29.83
CA HIS A 545 31.26 -3.90 29.83
C HIS A 545 32.67 -3.60 29.33
N ASN A 546 33.66 -4.35 29.79
CA ASN A 546 34.98 -4.39 29.17
C ASN A 546 35.61 -5.75 29.40
N GLY A 547 35.56 -6.61 28.39
CA GLY A 547 36.10 -7.95 28.50
C GLY A 547 35.62 -8.88 27.40
N LYS A 548 35.98 -10.15 27.52
CA LYS A 548 35.59 -11.19 26.58
C LYS A 548 34.10 -11.52 26.69
N LEU A 549 33.44 -11.64 25.54
CA LEU A 549 32.12 -12.25 25.40
C LEU A 549 32.23 -13.52 24.56
N PRO A 550 31.54 -14.61 24.96
CA PRO A 550 31.54 -15.85 24.19
C PRO A 550 30.78 -15.66 22.87
N LYS A 551 30.93 -16.63 21.96
CA LYS A 551 30.05 -16.74 20.79
C LYS A 551 28.59 -16.87 21.24
N GLY A 552 27.68 -16.18 20.56
CA GLY A 552 26.25 -16.21 20.87
C GLY A 552 25.74 -14.89 21.47
N ARG A 553 24.65 -14.96 22.22
CA ARG A 553 23.93 -13.81 22.77
C ARG A 553 24.39 -13.51 24.19
N ALA A 554 24.62 -12.24 24.50
CA ALA A 554 24.86 -11.72 25.84
C ALA A 554 23.92 -10.55 26.11
N LEU A 555 23.22 -10.57 27.26
CA LEU A 555 22.29 -9.52 27.66
C LEU A 555 22.93 -8.59 28.69
N PHE A 556 22.74 -7.29 28.51
CA PHE A 556 23.15 -6.24 29.42
C PHE A 556 21.95 -5.41 29.85
N TYR A 557 21.87 -5.11 31.14
CA TYR A 557 20.77 -4.37 31.73
C TYR A 557 21.27 -3.00 32.17
N ILE A 558 20.75 -1.96 31.53
CA ILE A 558 21.15 -0.57 31.73
C ILE A 558 20.05 0.10 32.54
N LYS A 559 20.39 0.52 33.78
CA LYS A 559 19.47 1.27 34.62
C LYS A 559 19.25 2.67 34.05
N THR A 560 17.99 3.07 33.91
CA THR A 560 17.59 4.35 33.31
C THR A 560 17.10 5.38 34.33
N ASN A 561 16.84 4.95 35.57
CA ASN A 561 16.32 5.79 36.66
C ASN A 561 17.23 6.97 37.08
N GLU A 562 18.51 6.92 36.73
CA GLU A 562 19.50 7.97 37.03
C GLU A 562 19.86 8.82 35.80
N LEU A 563 19.20 8.59 34.68
CA LEU A 563 19.43 9.28 33.41
C LEU A 563 18.30 10.29 33.16
N SER A 564 18.67 11.50 32.71
CA SER A 564 17.71 12.52 32.29
C SER A 564 17.00 12.10 30.99
N SER A 565 15.81 12.64 30.76
CA SER A 565 15.15 12.55 29.44
C SER A 565 16.11 12.99 28.32
N GLY A 566 16.19 12.20 27.25
CA GLY A 566 17.11 12.43 26.15
C GLY A 566 17.54 11.18 25.39
N VAL A 567 18.35 11.38 24.35
CA VAL A 567 18.89 10.31 23.50
C VAL A 567 20.21 9.81 24.07
N TYR A 568 20.32 8.48 24.17
CA TYR A 568 21.52 7.79 24.60
C TYR A 568 22.01 6.80 23.53
N ILE A 569 23.32 6.61 23.48
CA ILE A 569 24.01 5.77 22.49
C ILE A 569 24.85 4.74 23.25
N ILE A 570 24.53 3.46 23.05
CA ILE A 570 25.40 2.35 23.43
C ILE A 570 26.43 2.19 22.32
N LYS A 571 27.71 2.26 22.68
CA LYS A 571 28.82 2.08 21.76
C LYS A 571 29.64 0.87 22.19
N GLY A 572 29.74 -0.11 21.31
CA GLY A 572 30.62 -1.26 21.45
C GLY A 572 31.83 -1.13 20.55
N ILE A 573 33.02 -1.37 21.10
CA ILE A 573 34.29 -1.28 20.39
C ILE A 573 35.08 -2.55 20.64
N ASN A 574 35.60 -3.17 19.57
CA ASN A 574 36.70 -4.11 19.63
C ASN A 574 37.84 -3.65 18.68
N ASN A 575 38.90 -4.45 18.58
CA ASN A 575 40.07 -4.09 17.77
C ASN A 575 39.79 -3.93 16.26
N ASN A 576 38.66 -4.45 15.77
CA ASN A 576 38.33 -4.55 14.36
C ASN A 576 37.03 -3.81 13.98
N ASN A 577 36.10 -3.59 14.90
CA ASN A 577 34.75 -3.10 14.62
C ASN A 577 34.25 -2.19 15.77
N ASN A 578 33.47 -1.18 15.40
CA ASN A 578 32.74 -0.28 16.29
C ASN A 578 31.27 -0.29 15.90
N GLN A 579 30.39 -0.65 16.83
CA GLN A 579 28.95 -0.72 16.63
C GLN A 579 28.26 0.24 17.60
N THR A 580 27.14 0.82 17.17
CA THR A 580 26.34 1.70 18.02
C THR A 580 24.87 1.34 17.93
N ALA A 581 24.15 1.42 19.03
CA ALA A 581 22.70 1.37 19.08
C ALA A 581 22.19 2.55 19.90
N LYS A 582 21.07 3.15 19.46
CA LYS A 582 20.46 4.31 20.12
C LYS A 582 19.19 3.91 20.86
N PHE A 583 18.89 4.62 21.95
CA PHE A 583 17.60 4.55 22.63
C PHE A 583 17.24 5.92 23.21
N VAL A 584 15.96 6.11 23.50
CA VAL A 584 15.42 7.36 24.05
C VAL A 584 14.87 7.08 25.44
N ILE A 585 15.20 7.95 26.39
CA ILE A 585 14.52 8.04 27.68
C ILE A 585 13.59 9.24 27.58
N ARG A 586 12.29 9.03 27.77
CA ARG A 586 11.28 10.11 27.77
C ARG A 586 11.08 10.65 29.17
#